data_AF-A0ABD1QH14-F1
#
_entry.id   AF-A0ABD1QH14-F1
#
_cell.length_a   1.000
_cell.length_b   1.000
_cell.length_c   1.000
_cell.angle_alpha   90.00
_cell.angle_beta   90.00
_cell.angle_gamma   90.00
#
_symmetry.space_group_name_H-M   'P 1'
#
loop_
_entity.id
_entity.type
_entity.pdbx_description
1 polymer ?
#
loop_
_entity_poly.entity_id
_entity_poly.type
_entity_poly.pdbx_seq_one_letter_code
_entity_poly.pdbx_strand_id
1 'polypeptide(L)'
;MWDEAYKRRTPDNMWKPPRSPYNLLQEDHAFDPWRVLVICILLNVTTGRQSATVVDKEDIEKVIRSLGLFRKRAVGIQHFSRAYLEEKWTHVTQLPGIGKYAADAYAIFCTGKWDLVRPWDHMLIKYWEFLCGQEDLN
;
A
#
# COMPACT_ATOMS: atom_id res chain seq x y z
N MET A 1 20.02 6.00 -3.93
CA MET A 1 19.81 5.59 -2.52
C MET A 1 18.34 5.29 -2.18
N TRP A 2 17.35 5.78 -2.94
CA TRP A 2 15.92 5.47 -2.78
C TRP A 2 15.47 4.08 -3.29
N ASP A 3 16.35 3.37 -4.00
CA ASP A 3 16.06 2.05 -4.58
C ASP A 3 15.79 1.00 -3.48
N GLU A 4 16.57 1.06 -2.40
CA GLU A 4 16.47 0.11 -1.29
C GLU A 4 15.10 0.12 -0.60
N ALA A 5 14.47 1.30 -0.46
CA ALA A 5 13.18 1.46 0.21
C ALA A 5 12.07 0.63 -0.44
N TYR A 6 12.13 0.48 -1.76
CA TYR A 6 11.06 -0.10 -2.57
C TYR A 6 11.31 -1.56 -2.97
N LYS A 7 12.40 -2.16 -2.49
CA LYS A 7 12.69 -3.58 -2.72
C LYS A 7 11.56 -4.47 -2.21
N ARG A 8 11.30 -5.55 -2.95
CA ARG A 8 10.37 -6.61 -2.58
C ARG A 8 10.64 -7.10 -1.16
N ARG A 9 9.59 -7.17 -0.36
CA ARG A 9 9.58 -7.74 0.98
C ARG A 9 10.07 -9.18 0.92
N THR A 10 11.07 -9.49 1.72
CA THR A 10 11.61 -10.84 1.84
C THR A 10 10.77 -11.67 2.81
N PRO A 11 10.75 -13.01 2.68
CA PRO A 11 9.96 -13.87 3.57
C PRO A 11 10.34 -13.79 5.05
N ASP A 12 11.60 -13.46 5.35
CA ASP A 12 12.17 -13.29 6.69
C ASP A 12 11.93 -11.90 7.29
N ASN A 13 11.27 -10.99 6.57
CA ASN A 13 10.97 -9.66 7.08
C ASN A 13 9.94 -9.74 8.23
N MET A 14 10.41 -9.45 9.45
CA MET A 14 9.64 -9.51 10.70
C MET A 14 9.02 -8.17 11.11
N TRP A 15 9.11 -7.13 10.25
CA TRP A 15 8.54 -5.83 10.55
C TRP A 15 7.04 -5.92 10.83
N LYS A 16 6.62 -5.27 11.91
CA LYS A 16 5.22 -5.07 12.25
C LYS A 16 5.02 -3.59 12.53
N PRO A 17 4.31 -2.86 11.66
CA PRO A 17 4.09 -1.44 11.88
C PRO A 17 3.31 -1.22 13.19
N PRO A 18 3.74 -0.28 14.05
CA PRO A 18 3.05 0.02 15.30
C PRO A 18 1.66 0.61 15.03
N ARG A 19 0.74 0.41 15.97
CA ARG A 19 -0.60 0.99 15.87
C ARG A 19 -0.55 2.48 16.15
N SER A 20 -1.08 3.27 15.22
CA SER A 20 -1.19 4.72 15.35
C SER A 20 -2.60 5.12 15.83
N PRO A 21 -2.78 6.34 16.36
CA PRO A 21 -4.11 6.88 16.63
C PRO A 21 -4.93 7.18 15.36
N TYR A 22 -4.33 7.08 14.16
CA TYR A 22 -4.96 7.43 12.89
C TYR A 22 -5.74 6.27 12.25
N ASN A 23 -5.55 5.03 12.73
CA ASN A 23 -6.27 3.83 12.30
C ASN A 23 -6.28 3.66 10.77
N LEU A 24 -5.11 3.73 10.14
CA LEU A 24 -4.99 3.54 8.71
C LEU A 24 -5.26 2.09 8.34
N LEU A 25 -6.01 1.86 7.25
CA LEU A 25 -6.32 0.51 6.75
C LEU A 25 -5.05 -0.31 6.45
N GLN A 26 -3.96 0.37 6.08
CA GLN A 26 -2.67 -0.27 5.84
C GLN A 26 -2.09 -0.92 7.11
N GLU A 27 -2.37 -0.37 8.30
CA GLU A 27 -1.93 -0.95 9.59
C GLU A 27 -2.58 -2.32 9.84
N ASP A 28 -3.87 -2.45 9.54
CA ASP A 28 -4.64 -3.69 9.72
C ASP A 28 -4.20 -4.79 8.76
N HIS A 29 -3.68 -4.43 7.59
CA HIS A 29 -3.38 -5.35 6.50
C HIS A 29 -1.89 -5.53 6.21
N ALA A 30 -1.00 -4.95 7.01
CA ALA A 30 0.46 -4.96 6.81
C ALA A 30 1.08 -6.37 6.64
N PHE A 31 0.43 -7.40 7.19
CA PHE A 31 0.85 -8.80 7.03
C PHE A 31 0.74 -9.32 5.59
N ASP A 32 -0.10 -8.69 4.76
CA ASP A 32 -0.35 -9.02 3.36
C ASP A 32 0.00 -7.81 2.48
N PRO A 33 1.24 -7.73 1.97
CA PRO A 33 1.69 -6.58 1.19
C PRO A 33 0.89 -6.35 -0.09
N TRP A 34 0.31 -7.41 -0.67
CA TRP A 34 -0.56 -7.26 -1.84
C TRP A 34 -1.85 -6.54 -1.45
N ARG A 35 -2.48 -6.88 -0.31
CA ARG A 35 -3.67 -6.15 0.18
C ARG A 35 -3.38 -4.68 0.45
N VAL A 36 -2.24 -4.35 1.06
CA VAL A 36 -1.83 -2.95 1.28
C VAL A 36 -1.77 -2.18 -0.04
N LEU A 37 -1.18 -2.77 -1.08
CA LEU A 37 -1.09 -2.16 -2.41
C LEU A 37 -2.45 -2.03 -3.09
N VAL A 38 -3.34 -3.03 -2.95
CA VAL A 38 -4.73 -2.93 -3.44
C VAL A 38 -5.47 -1.81 -2.74
N ILE A 39 -5.35 -1.68 -1.42
CA ILE A 39 -5.92 -0.56 -0.63
C ILE A 39 -5.43 0.77 -1.21
N CYS A 40 -4.13 0.92 -1.46
CA CYS A 40 -3.58 2.14 -2.03
C CYS A 40 -4.10 2.44 -3.45
N ILE A 41 -4.21 1.42 -4.32
CA ILE A 41 -4.80 1.57 -5.66
C ILE A 41 -6.27 2.01 -5.58
N LEU A 42 -7.01 1.51 -4.58
CA LEU A 42 -8.40 1.89 -4.33
C LEU A 42 -8.53 3.30 -3.77
N LEU A 43 -7.66 3.71 -2.84
CA LEU A 43 -7.68 5.04 -2.21
C LEU A 43 -7.18 6.15 -3.12
N ASN A 44 -6.40 5.83 -4.17
CA ASN A 44 -6.00 6.80 -5.17
C ASN A 44 -7.23 7.50 -5.78
N VAL A 45 -7.39 8.78 -5.42
CA VAL A 45 -8.44 9.70 -5.91
C VAL A 45 -9.86 9.43 -5.36
N THR A 46 -10.01 8.78 -4.20
CA THR A 46 -11.31 8.71 -3.49
C THR A 46 -11.22 8.87 -1.99
N THR A 47 -12.23 9.51 -1.41
CA THR A 47 -12.42 9.58 0.04
C THR A 47 -12.71 8.18 0.58
N GLY A 48 -11.80 7.68 1.42
CA GLY A 48 -11.81 6.32 1.95
C GLY A 48 -13.05 6.02 2.79
N ARG A 49 -14.05 5.40 2.17
CA ARG A 49 -15.19 4.79 2.86
C ARG A 49 -15.48 3.49 2.10
N GLN A 50 -14.98 2.37 2.64
CA GLN A 50 -15.08 0.98 2.16
C GLN A 50 -13.89 0.46 1.31
N SER A 51 -13.17 -0.53 1.85
CA SER A 51 -12.38 -1.48 1.04
C SER A 51 -12.54 -2.90 1.61
N ALA A 52 -13.05 -3.82 0.80
CA ALA A 52 -13.17 -5.24 1.14
C ALA A 52 -12.74 -6.09 -0.07
N THR A 53 -12.05 -7.18 0.25
CA THR A 53 -11.67 -8.41 -0.49
C THR A 53 -11.83 -8.49 -2.01
N VAL A 54 -10.82 -9.09 -2.65
CA VAL A 54 -10.79 -9.36 -4.09
C VAL A 54 -11.75 -10.48 -4.48
N VAL A 55 -12.56 -10.18 -5.47
CA VAL A 55 -13.56 -11.05 -6.10
C VAL A 55 -13.43 -10.86 -7.62
N ASP A 56 -14.22 -11.56 -8.42
CA ASP A 56 -14.24 -11.47 -9.89
C ASP A 56 -14.40 -10.03 -10.41
N LYS A 57 -14.08 -9.76 -11.69
CA LYS A 57 -14.10 -8.39 -12.25
C LYS A 57 -15.44 -7.68 -12.01
N GLU A 58 -16.56 -8.34 -12.33
CA GLU A 58 -17.89 -7.81 -12.08
C GLU A 58 -18.16 -7.57 -10.58
N ASP A 59 -17.56 -8.36 -9.70
CA ASP A 59 -17.77 -8.26 -8.26
C ASP A 59 -16.89 -7.17 -7.63
N ILE A 60 -15.67 -6.95 -8.13
CA ILE A 60 -14.89 -5.73 -7.84
C ILE A 60 -15.71 -4.52 -8.27
N GLU A 61 -16.22 -4.49 -9.51
CA GLU A 61 -17.02 -3.37 -10.01
C GLU A 61 -18.26 -3.07 -9.16
N LYS A 62 -18.92 -4.08 -8.59
CA LYS A 62 -20.04 -3.91 -7.65
C LYS A 62 -19.58 -3.32 -6.31
N VAL A 63 -18.48 -3.82 -5.75
CA VAL A 63 -17.94 -3.38 -4.45
C VAL A 63 -17.42 -1.94 -4.52
N ILE A 64 -16.80 -1.54 -5.64
CA ILE A 64 -16.18 -0.22 -5.78
C ILE A 64 -17.00 0.77 -6.62
N ARG A 65 -18.26 0.43 -6.95
CA ARG A 65 -19.11 1.25 -7.84
C ARG A 65 -19.31 2.68 -7.32
N SER A 66 -19.47 2.81 -6.00
CA SER A 66 -19.69 4.07 -5.27
C SER A 66 -18.46 4.97 -5.25
N LEU A 67 -17.28 4.42 -5.52
CA LEU A 67 -16.00 5.15 -5.47
C LEU A 67 -15.77 5.97 -6.75
N GLY A 68 -16.59 5.82 -7.80
CA GLY A 68 -16.32 6.45 -9.12
C GLY A 68 -15.13 5.78 -9.82
N LEU A 69 -14.84 6.07 -11.10
CA LEU A 69 -13.72 5.50 -11.87
C LEU A 69 -13.56 3.94 -11.79
N PHE A 70 -14.62 3.22 -11.41
CA PHE A 70 -14.55 1.85 -10.94
C PHE A 70 -14.04 0.88 -12.02
N ARG A 71 -14.44 1.07 -13.27
CA ARG A 71 -13.96 0.27 -14.42
C ARG A 71 -12.45 0.37 -14.61
N LYS A 72 -11.89 1.59 -14.51
CA LYS A 72 -10.43 1.80 -14.63
C LYS A 72 -9.68 1.15 -13.46
N ARG A 73 -10.24 1.22 -12.26
CA ARG A 73 -9.66 0.60 -11.06
C ARG A 73 -9.71 -0.93 -11.11
N ALA A 74 -10.82 -1.52 -11.55
CA ALA A 74 -10.93 -2.98 -11.68
C ALA A 74 -9.87 -3.53 -12.65
N VAL A 75 -9.70 -2.90 -13.82
CA VAL A 75 -8.63 -3.28 -14.77
C VAL A 75 -7.24 -3.08 -14.17
N GLY A 76 -7.02 -1.96 -13.47
CA GLY A 76 -5.76 -1.68 -12.78
C GLY A 76 -5.40 -2.76 -11.75
N ILE A 77 -6.36 -3.17 -10.91
CA ILE A 77 -6.17 -4.22 -9.90
C ILE A 77 -5.86 -5.56 -10.55
N GLN A 78 -6.53 -5.91 -11.65
CA GLN A 78 -6.25 -7.15 -12.37
C GLN A 78 -4.84 -7.19 -12.96
N HIS A 79 -4.41 -6.11 -13.62
CA HIS A 79 -3.06 -6.00 -14.18
C HIS A 79 -1.99 -6.01 -13.08
N PHE A 80 -2.21 -5.24 -12.01
CA PHE A 80 -1.37 -5.24 -10.82
C PHE A 80 -1.25 -6.64 -10.23
N SER A 81 -2.37 -7.32 -9.97
CA SER A 81 -2.37 -8.62 -9.29
C SER A 81 -1.69 -9.70 -10.13
N ARG A 82 -1.88 -9.69 -11.46
CA ARG A 82 -1.15 -10.59 -12.35
C ARG A 82 0.36 -10.35 -12.28
N ALA A 83 0.79 -9.10 -12.42
CA ALA A 83 2.21 -8.75 -12.36
C ALA A 83 2.84 -9.02 -10.98
N TYR A 84 2.07 -8.86 -9.89
CA TYR A 84 2.53 -9.12 -8.53
C TYR A 84 2.88 -10.60 -8.29
N LEU A 85 2.10 -11.52 -8.88
CA LEU A 85 2.31 -12.96 -8.78
C LEU A 85 3.49 -13.46 -9.64
N GLU A 86 3.92 -12.68 -10.62
CA GLU A 86 5.10 -13.02 -11.42
C GLU A 86 6.40 -12.83 -10.60
N GLU A 87 7.39 -13.69 -10.81
CA GLU A 87 8.64 -13.67 -10.02
C GLU A 87 9.65 -12.60 -10.49
N LYS A 88 9.36 -11.87 -11.56
CA LYS A 88 10.33 -11.01 -12.25
C LYS A 88 10.58 -9.64 -11.61
N TRP A 89 9.75 -9.21 -10.67
CA TRP A 89 9.88 -7.88 -10.08
C TRP A 89 10.73 -7.90 -8.80
N THR A 90 11.60 -6.90 -8.70
CA THR A 90 12.50 -6.68 -7.56
C THR A 90 12.11 -5.46 -6.75
N HIS A 91 11.44 -4.49 -7.37
CA HIS A 91 11.00 -3.25 -6.74
C HIS A 91 9.50 -3.06 -6.97
N VAL A 92 8.77 -2.64 -5.93
CA VAL A 92 7.31 -2.50 -5.99
C VAL A 92 6.86 -1.47 -7.02
N THR A 93 7.73 -0.48 -7.32
CA THR A 93 7.52 0.56 -8.34
C THR A 93 7.52 0.03 -9.77
N GLN A 94 7.99 -1.20 -10.00
CA GLN A 94 7.91 -1.87 -11.31
C GLN A 94 6.49 -2.39 -11.61
N LEU A 95 5.64 -2.49 -10.59
CA LEU A 95 4.29 -3.03 -10.73
C LEU A 95 3.33 -1.98 -11.31
N PRO A 96 2.44 -2.37 -12.24
CA PRO A 96 1.52 -1.44 -12.86
C PRO A 96 0.55 -0.87 -11.82
N GLY A 97 0.30 0.44 -11.89
CA GLY A 97 -0.59 1.14 -10.97
C GLY A 97 0.05 1.56 -9.64
N ILE A 98 1.32 1.22 -9.38
CA ILE A 98 2.05 1.64 -8.18
C ILE A 98 2.77 2.96 -8.43
N GLY A 99 2.16 4.05 -7.95
CA GLY A 99 2.80 5.36 -7.87
C GLY A 99 3.48 5.60 -6.51
N LYS A 100 4.05 6.80 -6.32
CA LYS A 100 4.78 7.18 -5.10
C LYS A 100 4.01 6.88 -3.81
N TYR A 101 2.73 7.24 -3.75
CA TYR A 101 1.88 6.97 -2.58
C TYR A 101 1.87 5.49 -2.17
N ALA A 102 1.62 4.59 -3.12
CA ALA A 102 1.56 3.16 -2.85
C ALA A 102 2.96 2.58 -2.53
N ALA A 103 4.00 3.10 -3.17
CA ALA A 103 5.38 2.70 -2.90
C ALA A 103 5.85 3.13 -1.50
N ASP A 104 5.53 4.36 -1.07
CA ASP A 104 5.80 4.85 0.28
C ASP A 104 5.03 4.02 1.32
N ALA A 105 3.74 3.76 1.09
CA ALA A 105 2.94 2.91 1.97
C ALA A 105 3.53 1.49 2.08
N TYR A 106 4.01 0.93 0.98
CA TYR A 106 4.69 -0.37 1.00
C TYR A 106 5.96 -0.33 1.85
N ALA A 107 6.81 0.69 1.67
CA ALA A 107 8.03 0.84 2.46
C ALA A 107 7.72 0.97 3.96
N ILE A 108 6.69 1.77 4.29
CA ILE A 108 6.28 2.04 5.67
C ILE A 108 5.65 0.82 6.34
N PHE A 109 4.61 0.24 5.74
CA PHE A 109 3.81 -0.79 6.39
C PHE A 109 4.32 -2.20 6.16
N CYS A 110 4.91 -2.49 5.00
CA CYS A 110 5.23 -3.86 4.60
C CYS A 110 6.69 -4.25 4.86
N THR A 111 7.64 -3.32 4.69
CA THR A 111 9.08 -3.65 4.79
C THR A 111 9.77 -3.02 5.98
N GLY A 112 9.17 -2.00 6.60
CA GLY A 112 9.76 -1.28 7.74
C GLY A 112 10.87 -0.31 7.34
N LYS A 113 11.00 0.01 6.05
CA LYS A 113 11.99 0.95 5.50
C LYS A 113 11.45 2.38 5.48
N TRP A 114 10.71 2.74 6.53
CA TRP A 114 10.01 4.01 6.63
C TRP A 114 10.99 5.20 6.77
N ASP A 115 12.16 4.95 7.34
CA ASP A 115 13.31 5.84 7.48
C ASP A 115 13.99 6.16 6.14
N LEU A 116 13.81 5.30 5.13
CA LEU A 116 14.34 5.48 3.78
C LEU A 116 13.37 6.18 2.82
N VAL A 117 12.20 6.64 3.29
CA VAL A 117 11.21 7.34 2.48
C VAL A 117 10.77 8.65 3.11
N ARG A 118 10.22 9.54 2.26
CA ARG A 118 9.52 10.75 2.71
C ARG A 118 8.19 10.86 1.98
N PRO A 119 7.05 10.55 2.63
CA PRO A 119 5.75 10.55 1.98
C PRO A 119 5.25 11.96 1.64
N TRP A 120 4.37 12.04 0.64
CA TRP A 120 3.66 13.29 0.29
C TRP A 120 2.16 13.23 0.60
N ASP A 121 1.62 12.03 0.83
CA ASP A 121 0.22 11.87 1.18
C ASP A 121 -0.04 12.33 2.62
N HIS A 122 -1.13 13.07 2.83
CA HIS A 122 -1.43 13.70 4.12
C HIS A 122 -1.54 12.69 5.26
N MET A 123 -2.14 11.52 5.02
CA MET A 123 -2.30 10.51 6.07
C MET A 123 -1.03 9.68 6.26
N LEU A 124 -0.27 9.41 5.20
CA LEU A 124 1.06 8.80 5.34
C LEU A 124 2.04 9.70 6.08
N ILE A 125 1.99 11.02 5.86
CA ILE A 125 2.83 11.99 6.59
C ILE A 125 2.55 11.89 8.09
N LYS A 126 1.28 11.90 8.50
CA LYS A 126 0.91 11.77 9.91
C LYS A 126 1.43 10.47 10.54
N TYR A 127 1.29 9.35 9.84
CA TYR A 127 1.80 8.07 10.34
C TYR A 127 3.33 8.03 10.38
N TRP A 128 4.01 8.59 9.38
CA TRP A 128 5.46 8.68 9.32
C TRP A 128 6.03 9.57 10.43
N GLU A 129 5.43 10.73 10.71
CA GLU A 129 5.81 11.60 11.83
C GLU A 129 5.61 10.89 13.19
N PHE A 130 4.56 10.09 13.31
CA PHE A 130 4.34 9.24 14.47
C PHE A 130 5.46 8.20 14.66
N LEU A 131 5.97 7.59 13.58
CA LEU A 131 7.12 6.69 13.66
C LEU A 131 8.40 7.42 14.07
N CYS A 132 8.68 8.59 13.46
CA CYS A 132 9.84 9.41 13.82
C CYS A 132 9.85 9.73 15.32
N GLY A 133 8.71 10.13 15.89
CA GLY A 133 8.61 10.44 17.31
C GLY A 133 8.75 9.24 18.25
N GLN A 134 8.64 8.00 17.75
CA GLN A 134 8.90 6.80 18.56
C GLN A 134 10.38 6.41 18.61
N GLU A 135 11.17 6.73 17.58
CA GLU A 135 12.62 6.53 17.63
C GLU A 135 13.28 7.41 18.67
N ASP A 136 12.81 8.65 18.85
CA ASP A 136 13.33 9.57 19.87
C ASP A 136 13.09 9.11 21.32
N LEU A 137 12.26 8.07 21.53
CA LEU A 137 11.89 7.52 22.84
C LEU A 137 12.57 6.18 23.16
N ASN A 138 13.31 5.59 22.21
CA ASN A 138 14.04 4.32 22.36
C ASN A 138 15.56 4.55 22.40
#